data_AF-A0A2M7KPT8-F1
#
_entry.id   AF-A0A2M7KPT8-F1
#
_cell.length_a   1.000
_cell.length_b   1.000
_cell.length_c   1.000
_cell.angle_alpha   90.00
_cell.angle_beta   90.00
_cell.angle_gamma   90.00
#
_symmetry.space_group_name_H-M   'P 1'
#
loop_
_entity.id
_entity.type
_entity.pdbx_description
1 polymer ?
#
loop_
_entity_poly.entity_id
_entity_poly.type
_entity_poly.pdbx_seq_one_letter_code
_entity_poly.pdbx_strand_id
1 'polypeptide(L)'
;MLVLFALMALTSLVREHFAVMVLELLGSLVMAFVATSLLRPEYQYNTLETVLTRPVSFRALVGVRMALAGSGVAALMALMALYMNRVMGKQFSVGSALLAALVSMAFLAALAVTVGAFSRSPTLGFFAAGAFWALDVVFVGQLNPVLMLAGYGMALKEPDGIFTAWKLGKAVLVGGSLLLVYLAARAGARPAGQWNLRRVVRSTGCVLAVVLVYLGTGAVYKLRWGRAHEAELGNRTRSWYQQAFRCYGTVPVAPLLSPSFARFIGYRAPWTKLPEDPEGKLSDERCYQVQQLKVVALGSSTGRWVDNGLYELGRMLVSEHDQTPADPEFRLGLNCLEQLTREHPDSLFAAMGLERLAHAYWMVGDAASAEATVRKLVKQCPGTEAAFRAGRDFAVALREQHRFAEAVAVLGPLARNAAPSDRPLALLLLGDLLSDPAVRQPDRAVAAYAEAERLCTQTLTELIGLGEADADQVRLLRDTGALRAQVRERLTALQR
;
A
#
# COMPACT_ATOMS: atom_id res chain seq x y z
N MET A 1 21.30 -23.35 -17.55
CA MET A 1 21.13 -22.52 -18.77
C MET A 1 19.96 -22.99 -19.63
N LEU A 2 19.91 -24.25 -20.09
CA LEU A 2 18.75 -24.77 -20.83
C LEU A 2 17.42 -24.66 -20.08
N VAL A 3 17.40 -24.98 -18.78
CA VAL A 3 16.21 -24.82 -17.91
C VAL A 3 15.77 -23.35 -17.79
N LEU A 4 16.74 -22.43 -17.80
CA LEU A 4 16.55 -20.98 -17.73
C LEU A 4 15.89 -20.46 -19.01
N PHE A 5 16.38 -20.94 -20.15
CA PHE A 5 15.80 -20.66 -21.47
C PHE A 5 14.40 -21.24 -21.62
N ALA A 6 14.17 -22.47 -21.15
CA ALA A 6 12.85 -23.11 -21.15
C ALA A 6 11.86 -22.35 -20.25
N LEU A 7 12.26 -21.94 -19.04
CA LEU A 7 11.42 -21.13 -18.14
C LEU A 7 11.11 -19.76 -18.74
N MET A 8 12.09 -19.08 -19.33
CA MET A 8 11.86 -17.80 -20.01
C MET A 8 10.92 -17.96 -21.21
N ALA A 9 11.12 -18.98 -22.04
CA ALA A 9 10.25 -19.25 -23.18
C ALA A 9 8.82 -19.62 -22.76
N LEU A 10 8.64 -20.38 -21.67
CA LEU A 10 7.30 -20.73 -21.16
C LEU A 10 6.59 -19.51 -20.58
N THR A 11 7.30 -18.68 -19.82
CA THR A 11 6.73 -17.51 -19.12
C THR A 11 6.51 -16.31 -20.06
N SER A 12 7.37 -16.15 -21.08
CA SER A 12 7.26 -15.09 -22.09
C SER A 12 6.05 -15.27 -22.99
N LEU A 13 5.50 -16.48 -23.16
CA LEU A 13 4.27 -16.69 -23.92
C LEU A 13 3.10 -15.89 -23.33
N VAL A 14 3.11 -15.62 -22.02
CA VAL A 14 1.96 -15.06 -21.31
C VAL A 14 1.93 -13.52 -21.36
N ARG A 15 2.95 -12.78 -20.85
CA ARG A 15 2.99 -11.28 -20.87
C ARG A 15 4.41 -10.71 -20.86
N GLU A 16 4.57 -9.47 -21.33
CA GLU A 16 5.89 -8.80 -21.46
C GLU A 16 6.58 -8.56 -20.10
N HIS A 17 5.84 -8.09 -19.10
CA HIS A 17 6.39 -7.84 -17.76
C HIS A 17 6.97 -9.11 -17.12
N PHE A 18 6.43 -10.29 -17.42
CA PHE A 18 6.97 -11.55 -16.92
C PHE A 18 8.34 -11.86 -17.53
N ALA A 19 8.53 -11.64 -18.84
CA ALA A 19 9.83 -11.86 -19.47
C ALA A 19 10.92 -10.98 -18.84
N VAL A 20 10.59 -9.71 -18.57
CA VAL A 20 11.48 -8.76 -17.89
C VAL A 20 11.75 -9.19 -16.44
N MET A 21 10.71 -9.57 -15.69
CA MET A 21 10.83 -10.03 -14.31
C MET A 21 11.74 -11.25 -14.19
N VAL A 22 11.58 -12.23 -15.09
CA VAL A 22 12.40 -13.44 -15.13
C VAL A 22 13.86 -13.10 -15.49
N LEU A 23 14.09 -12.15 -16.40
CA LEU A 23 15.43 -11.66 -16.74
C LEU A 23 16.14 -11.05 -15.51
N GLU A 24 15.45 -10.19 -14.76
CA GLU A 24 15.98 -9.56 -13.55
C GLU A 24 16.27 -10.58 -12.44
N LEU A 25 15.35 -11.51 -12.21
CA LEU A 25 15.45 -12.52 -11.15
C LEU A 25 16.47 -13.60 -11.46
N LEU A 26 16.37 -14.27 -12.60
CA LEU A 26 17.27 -15.38 -12.90
C LEU A 26 18.66 -14.89 -13.29
N GLY A 27 18.72 -13.77 -14.02
CA GLY A 27 19.99 -13.14 -14.36
C GLY A 27 20.82 -12.80 -13.13
N SER A 28 20.19 -12.26 -12.08
CA SER A 28 20.89 -11.94 -10.83
C SER A 28 21.39 -13.18 -10.09
N LEU A 29 20.59 -14.25 -10.03
CA LEU A 29 21.01 -15.52 -9.40
C LEU A 29 22.18 -16.19 -10.13
N VAL A 30 22.13 -16.22 -11.47
CA VAL A 30 23.22 -16.73 -12.31
C VAL A 30 24.49 -15.91 -12.09
N MET A 31 24.39 -14.59 -12.07
CA MET A 31 25.53 -13.71 -11.85
C MET A 31 26.16 -13.96 -10.46
N ALA A 32 25.35 -14.13 -9.41
CA ALA A 32 25.84 -14.48 -8.08
C ALA A 32 26.60 -15.81 -8.05
N PHE A 33 26.11 -16.83 -8.75
CA PHE A 33 26.78 -18.13 -8.89
C PHE A 33 28.14 -18.03 -9.61
N VAL A 34 28.17 -17.33 -10.75
CA VAL A 34 29.40 -17.16 -11.54
C VAL A 34 30.43 -16.34 -10.77
N ALA A 35 30.01 -15.22 -10.17
CA ALA A 35 30.90 -14.34 -9.42
C ALA A 35 31.56 -15.03 -8.22
N THR A 36 30.81 -15.83 -7.47
CA THR A 36 31.35 -16.60 -6.33
C THR A 36 32.28 -17.72 -6.78
N SER A 37 31.93 -18.42 -7.87
CA SER A 37 32.75 -19.50 -8.44
C SER A 37 34.09 -19.00 -8.98
N LEU A 38 34.09 -17.82 -9.63
CA LEU A 38 35.32 -17.22 -10.17
C LEU A 38 36.32 -16.82 -9.08
N LEU A 39 35.90 -16.62 -7.83
CA LEU A 39 36.80 -16.27 -6.72
C LEU A 39 37.18 -17.48 -5.85
N ARG A 40 36.73 -18.69 -6.24
CA ARG A 40 37.04 -19.93 -5.53
C ARG A 40 38.54 -20.15 -5.33
N PRO A 41 39.43 -19.93 -6.32
CA PRO A 41 40.87 -20.11 -6.12
C PRO A 41 41.40 -19.26 -4.96
N GLU A 42 41.01 -17.99 -4.85
CA GLU A 42 41.48 -17.05 -3.82
C GLU A 42 40.89 -17.34 -2.44
N TYR A 43 39.75 -18.04 -2.39
CA TYR A 43 39.19 -18.51 -1.13
C TYR A 43 39.89 -19.77 -0.62
N GLN A 44 40.38 -20.63 -1.52
CA GLN A 44 41.03 -21.91 -1.20
C GLN A 44 42.53 -21.78 -0.96
N TYR A 45 43.23 -21.00 -1.79
CA TYR A 45 44.67 -20.77 -1.64
C TYR A 45 44.90 -19.63 -0.65
N ASN A 46 45.81 -19.83 0.32
CA ASN A 46 46.22 -18.78 1.25
C ASN A 46 46.74 -17.59 0.44
N THR A 47 45.94 -16.52 0.39
CA THR A 47 46.14 -15.29 -0.41
C THR A 47 47.54 -14.67 -0.30
N LEU A 48 48.32 -15.04 0.71
CA LEU A 48 49.73 -14.65 0.87
C LEU A 48 50.59 -15.08 -0.32
N GLU A 49 50.49 -16.31 -0.82
CA GLU A 49 51.32 -16.76 -1.96
C GLU A 49 50.97 -16.04 -3.26
N THR A 50 49.68 -15.77 -3.49
CA THR A 50 49.21 -15.11 -4.71
C THR A 50 49.49 -13.61 -4.71
N VAL A 51 49.43 -12.95 -3.55
CA VAL A 51 49.73 -11.52 -3.39
C VAL A 51 51.25 -11.27 -3.43
N LEU A 52 52.06 -12.19 -2.89
CA LEU A 52 53.52 -12.08 -2.94
C LEU A 52 54.09 -12.27 -4.36
N THR A 53 53.38 -12.99 -5.24
CA THR A 53 53.87 -13.33 -6.58
C THR A 53 53.30 -12.45 -7.71
N ARG A 54 52.27 -11.63 -7.45
CA ARG A 54 51.62 -10.82 -8.51
C ARG A 54 51.53 -9.33 -8.14
N PRO A 55 51.87 -8.42 -9.07
CA PRO A 55 51.81 -6.97 -8.84
C PRO A 55 50.37 -6.39 -8.81
N VAL A 56 49.33 -7.22 -8.89
CA VAL A 56 47.94 -6.78 -9.03
C VAL A 56 47.25 -6.77 -7.67
N SER A 57 46.69 -5.62 -7.28
CA SER A 57 45.91 -5.53 -6.04
C SER A 57 44.69 -6.46 -6.06
N PHE A 58 44.38 -7.11 -4.93
CA PHE A 58 43.19 -7.97 -4.79
C PHE A 58 41.90 -7.24 -5.19
N ARG A 59 41.82 -5.93 -4.95
CA ARG A 59 40.67 -5.09 -5.35
C ARG A 59 40.48 -5.07 -6.86
N ALA A 60 41.56 -4.86 -7.61
CA ALA A 60 41.53 -4.86 -9.07
C ALA A 60 41.15 -6.25 -9.60
N LEU A 61 41.68 -7.33 -9.01
CA LEU A 61 41.33 -8.69 -9.41
C LEU A 61 39.84 -9.00 -9.24
N VAL A 62 39.27 -8.69 -8.07
CA VAL A 62 37.83 -8.87 -7.80
C VAL A 62 37.00 -8.02 -8.77
N GLY A 63 37.38 -6.76 -8.98
CA GLY A 63 36.69 -5.85 -9.91
C GLY A 63 36.69 -6.38 -11.35
N VAL A 64 37.83 -6.81 -11.87
CA VAL A 64 37.96 -7.35 -13.23
C VAL A 64 37.14 -8.64 -13.40
N ARG A 65 37.19 -9.56 -12.42
CA ARG A 65 36.40 -10.80 -12.52
C ARG A 65 34.90 -10.56 -12.41
N MET A 66 34.48 -9.64 -11.55
CA MET A 66 33.08 -9.20 -11.49
C MET A 66 32.63 -8.56 -12.80
N ALA A 67 33.47 -7.73 -13.43
CA ALA A 67 33.17 -7.12 -14.71
C ALA A 67 33.05 -8.18 -15.83
N LEU A 68 33.99 -9.13 -15.91
CA LEU A 68 33.98 -10.22 -16.90
C LEU A 68 32.77 -11.15 -16.72
N ALA A 69 32.46 -11.55 -15.48
CA ALA A 69 31.26 -12.32 -15.19
C ALA A 69 30.00 -11.54 -15.58
N GLY A 70 29.95 -10.25 -15.23
CA GLY A 70 28.83 -9.36 -15.52
C GLY A 70 28.60 -9.23 -17.02
N SER A 71 29.65 -8.96 -17.80
CA SER A 71 29.56 -8.86 -19.26
C SER A 71 29.14 -10.18 -19.90
N GLY A 72 29.66 -11.32 -19.43
CA GLY A 72 29.30 -12.63 -19.96
C GLY A 72 27.82 -12.98 -19.71
N VAL A 73 27.34 -12.78 -18.48
CA VAL A 73 25.93 -13.00 -18.13
C VAL A 73 25.03 -12.00 -18.85
N ALA A 74 25.40 -10.72 -18.92
CA ALA A 74 24.63 -9.70 -19.61
C ALA A 74 24.51 -9.97 -21.11
N ALA A 75 25.59 -10.40 -21.78
CA ALA A 75 25.57 -10.78 -23.19
C ALA A 75 24.62 -11.97 -23.43
N LEU A 76 24.67 -12.98 -22.55
CA LEU A 76 23.75 -14.11 -22.62
C LEU A 76 22.29 -13.67 -22.45
N MET A 77 22.02 -12.83 -21.47
CA MET A 77 20.69 -12.27 -21.20
C MET A 77 20.19 -11.38 -22.36
N ALA A 78 21.09 -10.62 -23.00
CA ALA A 78 20.77 -9.81 -24.16
C ALA A 78 20.39 -10.69 -25.36
N LEU A 79 21.14 -11.76 -25.62
CA LEU A 79 20.80 -12.73 -26.66
C LEU A 79 19.44 -13.38 -26.40
N MET A 80 19.14 -13.75 -25.15
CA MET A 80 17.83 -14.29 -24.77
C MET A 80 16.71 -13.26 -24.98
N ALA A 81 16.91 -12.01 -24.55
CA ALA A 81 15.92 -10.94 -24.72
C ALA A 81 15.68 -10.59 -26.20
N LEU A 82 16.74 -10.57 -27.02
CA LEU A 82 16.65 -10.37 -28.48
C LEU A 82 15.92 -11.53 -29.15
N TYR A 83 16.20 -12.77 -28.76
CA TYR A 83 15.49 -13.94 -29.26
C TYR A 83 14.00 -13.87 -28.93
N MET A 84 13.65 -13.52 -27.69
CA MET A 84 12.25 -13.33 -27.29
C MET A 84 11.56 -12.22 -28.08
N ASN A 85 12.20 -11.05 -28.23
CA ASN A 85 11.65 -9.94 -29.00
C ASN A 85 11.43 -10.32 -30.47
N ARG A 86 12.42 -10.95 -31.11
CA ARG A 86 12.39 -11.26 -32.55
C ARG A 86 11.53 -12.47 -32.92
N VAL A 87 11.55 -13.53 -32.11
CA VAL A 87 10.88 -14.81 -32.44
C VAL A 87 9.46 -14.86 -31.87
N MET A 88 9.21 -14.27 -30.70
CA MET A 88 7.89 -14.29 -30.07
C MET A 88 7.05 -13.04 -30.40
N GLY A 89 7.57 -12.10 -31.18
CA GLY A 89 6.87 -10.90 -31.63
C GLY A 89 6.49 -9.92 -30.52
N LYS A 90 7.14 -10.00 -29.34
CA LYS A 90 6.84 -9.13 -28.19
C LYS A 90 7.69 -7.87 -28.22
N GLN A 91 7.05 -6.70 -28.30
CA GLN A 91 7.73 -5.42 -28.40
C GLN A 91 8.02 -4.82 -27.02
N PHE A 92 9.13 -5.22 -26.41
CA PHE A 92 9.63 -4.57 -25.20
C PHE A 92 11.02 -3.97 -25.39
N SER A 93 11.33 -2.91 -24.63
CA SER A 93 12.65 -2.26 -24.67
C SER A 93 13.72 -3.16 -24.05
N VAL A 94 14.42 -3.92 -24.90
CA VAL A 94 15.54 -4.81 -24.51
C VAL A 94 16.61 -4.04 -23.73
N GLY A 95 16.93 -2.82 -24.15
CA GLY A 95 17.92 -1.98 -23.46
C GLY A 95 17.52 -1.65 -22.03
N SER A 96 16.27 -1.25 -21.81
CA SER A 96 15.76 -0.93 -20.47
C SER A 96 15.69 -2.16 -19.57
N ALA A 97 15.25 -3.29 -20.13
CA ALA A 97 15.21 -4.57 -19.41
C ALA A 97 16.61 -5.03 -18.98
N LEU A 98 17.60 -4.92 -19.86
CA LEU A 98 18.99 -5.26 -19.56
C LEU A 98 19.58 -4.32 -18.50
N LEU A 99 19.36 -3.02 -18.62
CA LEU A 99 19.85 -2.05 -17.65
C LEU A 99 19.27 -2.31 -16.25
N ALA A 100 17.97 -2.61 -16.16
CA ALA A 100 17.32 -2.96 -14.91
C ALA A 100 17.88 -4.25 -14.29
N ALA A 101 18.12 -5.26 -15.13
CA ALA A 101 18.68 -6.55 -14.72
C ALA A 101 20.13 -6.43 -14.25
N LEU A 102 20.96 -5.62 -14.94
CA LEU A 102 22.37 -5.40 -14.60
C LEU A 102 22.56 -4.87 -13.17
N VAL A 103 21.68 -3.98 -12.72
CA VAL A 103 21.75 -3.45 -11.34
C VAL A 103 21.45 -4.54 -10.32
N SER A 104 20.40 -5.34 -10.53
CA SER A 104 20.05 -6.46 -9.64
C SER A 104 21.14 -7.53 -9.63
N MET A 105 21.73 -7.82 -10.80
CA MET A 105 22.87 -8.71 -10.96
C MET A 105 24.09 -8.24 -10.17
N ALA A 106 24.45 -6.97 -10.30
CA ALA A 106 25.59 -6.39 -9.60
C ALA A 106 25.40 -6.48 -8.08
N PHE A 107 24.21 -6.15 -7.57
CA PHE A 107 23.91 -6.20 -6.14
C PHE A 107 23.99 -7.61 -5.58
N LEU A 108 23.30 -8.56 -6.20
CA LEU A 108 23.23 -9.93 -5.69
C LEU A 108 24.61 -10.62 -5.75
N ALA A 109 25.38 -10.35 -6.80
CA ALA A 109 26.74 -10.84 -6.91
C ALA A 109 27.70 -10.19 -5.91
N ALA A 110 27.58 -8.88 -5.68
CA ALA A 110 28.35 -8.19 -4.65
C ALA A 110 28.06 -8.76 -3.26
N LEU A 111 26.78 -9.05 -2.95
CA LEU A 111 26.38 -9.71 -1.70
C LEU A 111 27.03 -11.10 -1.58
N ALA A 112 26.92 -11.91 -2.63
CA ALA A 112 27.45 -13.26 -2.66
C ALA A 112 28.99 -13.27 -2.46
N VAL A 113 29.69 -12.40 -3.16
CA VAL A 113 31.15 -12.22 -3.06
C VAL A 113 31.55 -11.70 -1.68
N THR A 114 30.78 -10.79 -1.09
CA THR A 114 31.07 -10.25 0.26
C THR A 114 30.99 -11.34 1.33
N VAL A 115 29.90 -12.10 1.33
CA VAL A 115 29.72 -13.21 2.28
C VAL A 115 30.76 -14.30 2.03
N GLY A 116 31.05 -14.60 0.75
CA GLY A 116 32.10 -15.54 0.37
C GLY A 116 33.48 -15.11 0.87
N ALA A 117 33.83 -13.82 0.76
CA ALA A 117 35.09 -13.28 1.24
C ALA A 117 35.22 -13.30 2.78
N PHE A 118 34.13 -13.01 3.51
CA PHE A 118 34.13 -13.06 4.98
C PHE A 118 34.22 -14.50 5.51
N SER A 119 33.51 -15.42 4.88
CA SER A 119 33.44 -16.83 5.29
C SER A 119 34.53 -17.71 4.69
N ARG A 120 35.25 -17.21 3.67
CA ARG A 120 36.17 -17.99 2.82
C ARG A 120 35.49 -19.21 2.19
N SER A 121 34.21 -19.10 1.89
CA SER A 121 33.42 -20.16 1.29
C SER A 121 32.53 -19.61 0.16
N PRO A 122 32.80 -19.97 -1.12
CA PRO A 122 31.97 -19.51 -2.22
C PRO A 122 30.53 -20.04 -2.12
N THR A 123 30.35 -21.22 -1.52
CA THR A 123 29.02 -21.84 -1.36
C THR A 123 28.17 -21.04 -0.38
N LEU A 124 28.72 -20.63 0.77
CA LEU A 124 28.01 -19.76 1.73
C LEU A 124 27.66 -18.41 1.12
N GLY A 125 28.56 -17.85 0.30
CA GLY A 125 28.29 -16.65 -0.48
C GLY A 125 27.07 -16.81 -1.39
N PHE A 126 27.05 -17.87 -2.20
CA PHE A 126 25.93 -18.16 -3.09
C PHE A 126 24.63 -18.43 -2.33
N PHE A 127 24.66 -19.19 -1.23
CA PHE A 127 23.47 -19.44 -0.42
C PHE A 127 22.88 -18.17 0.21
N ALA A 128 23.72 -17.23 0.67
CA ALA A 128 23.24 -15.96 1.19
C ALA A 128 22.54 -15.11 0.11
N ALA A 129 23.10 -15.07 -1.10
CA ALA A 129 22.43 -14.46 -2.26
C ALA A 129 21.14 -15.20 -2.63
N GLY A 130 21.15 -16.53 -2.64
CA GLY A 130 19.97 -17.35 -2.91
C GLY A 130 18.84 -17.13 -1.90
N ALA A 131 19.17 -16.94 -0.62
CA ALA A 131 18.19 -16.61 0.42
C ALA A 131 17.57 -15.22 0.21
N PHE A 132 18.37 -14.20 -0.11
CA PHE A 132 17.86 -12.87 -0.45
C PHE A 132 16.96 -12.91 -1.69
N TRP A 133 17.40 -13.62 -2.73
CA TRP A 133 16.63 -13.85 -3.95
C TRP A 133 15.31 -14.56 -3.66
N ALA A 134 15.33 -15.64 -2.88
CA ALA A 134 14.12 -16.39 -2.54
C ALA A 134 13.13 -15.54 -1.76
N LEU A 135 13.61 -14.69 -0.84
CA LEU A 135 12.77 -13.76 -0.11
C LEU A 135 12.10 -12.73 -1.05
N ASP A 136 12.82 -12.22 -2.04
CA ASP A 136 12.22 -11.29 -3.02
C ASP A 136 11.21 -11.99 -3.95
N VAL A 137 11.49 -13.23 -4.37
CA VAL A 137 10.63 -14.03 -5.25
C VAL A 137 9.36 -14.48 -4.54
N VAL A 138 9.45 -15.04 -3.33
CA VAL A 138 8.30 -15.59 -2.60
C VAL A 138 7.29 -14.49 -2.27
N PHE A 139 7.77 -13.29 -1.96
CA PHE A 139 6.92 -12.17 -1.61
C PHE A 139 6.63 -11.22 -2.77
N VAL A 140 7.22 -11.42 -3.96
CA VAL A 140 6.96 -10.65 -5.19
C VAL A 140 6.90 -9.12 -4.95
N GLY A 141 7.91 -8.58 -4.27
CA GLY A 141 7.96 -7.15 -3.93
C GLY A 141 6.99 -6.69 -2.84
N GLN A 142 6.15 -7.57 -2.29
CA GLN A 142 5.29 -7.25 -1.15
C GLN A 142 6.14 -6.85 0.06
N LEU A 143 7.28 -7.47 0.34
CA LEU A 143 8.10 -7.09 1.51
C LEU A 143 8.77 -5.73 1.35
N ASN A 144 9.31 -5.43 0.17
CA ASN A 144 9.96 -4.17 -0.12
C ASN A 144 9.79 -3.77 -1.59
N PRO A 145 8.87 -2.84 -1.90
CA PRO A 145 8.66 -2.38 -3.26
C PRO A 145 9.79 -1.48 -3.78
N VAL A 146 10.70 -1.01 -2.92
CA VAL A 146 11.84 -0.16 -3.31
C VAL A 146 13.04 -1.02 -3.70
N LEU A 147 13.46 -1.95 -2.85
CA LEU A 147 14.68 -2.75 -3.07
C LEU A 147 14.45 -4.08 -3.79
N MET A 148 13.33 -4.20 -4.51
CA MET A 148 13.01 -5.40 -5.29
C MET A 148 13.99 -5.62 -6.45
N LEU A 149 14.42 -6.87 -6.63
CA LEU A 149 15.28 -7.28 -7.73
C LEU A 149 14.53 -7.15 -9.06
N ALA A 150 13.23 -7.45 -9.08
CA ALA A 150 12.39 -7.51 -10.28
C ALA A 150 11.53 -6.26 -10.51
N GLY A 151 12.01 -5.10 -10.06
CA GLY A 151 11.16 -3.92 -9.99
C GLY A 151 10.79 -3.27 -11.31
N TYR A 152 11.57 -3.49 -12.39
CA TYR A 152 11.21 -2.94 -13.69
C TYR A 152 10.05 -3.73 -14.30
N GLY A 153 10.08 -5.06 -14.18
CA GLY A 153 8.95 -5.91 -14.58
C GLY A 153 7.65 -5.50 -13.87
N MET A 154 7.69 -5.22 -12.57
CA MET A 154 6.52 -4.75 -11.81
C MET A 154 6.05 -3.36 -12.24
N ALA A 155 6.97 -2.42 -12.48
CA ALA A 155 6.62 -1.08 -12.94
C ALA A 155 5.99 -1.06 -14.34
N LEU A 156 6.29 -2.06 -15.19
CA LEU A 156 5.59 -2.23 -16.49
C LEU A 156 4.14 -2.72 -16.32
N LYS A 157 3.81 -3.39 -15.22
CA LYS A 157 2.45 -3.86 -14.94
C LYS A 157 1.57 -2.76 -14.35
N GLU A 158 2.14 -1.96 -13.46
CA GLU A 158 1.46 -0.89 -12.71
C GLU A 158 2.35 0.37 -12.76
N PRO A 159 2.18 1.21 -13.80
CA PRO A 159 3.08 2.34 -14.04
C PRO A 159 2.97 3.43 -12.96
N ASP A 160 1.81 3.56 -12.32
CA ASP A 160 1.54 4.63 -11.36
C ASP A 160 2.23 4.37 -10.01
N GLY A 161 3.08 5.30 -9.60
CA GLY A 161 3.79 5.30 -8.32
C GLY A 161 4.97 4.31 -8.22
N ILE A 162 4.84 3.10 -8.74
CA ILE A 162 5.89 2.06 -8.66
C ILE A 162 7.13 2.45 -9.46
N PHE A 163 6.95 3.16 -10.58
CA PHE A 163 8.07 3.53 -11.44
C PHE A 163 9.08 4.47 -10.75
N THR A 164 8.61 5.43 -9.96
CA THR A 164 9.47 6.34 -9.18
C THR A 164 10.18 5.58 -8.06
N ALA A 165 9.45 4.71 -7.34
CA ALA A 165 10.01 3.86 -6.29
C ALA A 165 11.10 2.92 -6.85
N TRP A 166 10.89 2.38 -8.05
CA TRP A 166 11.84 1.51 -8.75
C TRP A 166 13.16 2.22 -9.07
N LYS A 167 13.12 3.44 -9.65
CA LYS A 167 14.34 4.19 -9.97
C LYS A 167 15.19 4.45 -8.72
N LEU A 168 14.55 4.90 -7.65
CA LEU A 168 15.20 5.10 -6.36
C LEU A 168 15.78 3.79 -5.82
N GLY A 169 15.01 2.71 -5.93
CA GLY A 169 15.41 1.36 -5.61
C GLY A 169 16.71 0.92 -6.28
N LYS A 170 16.78 1.05 -7.60
CA LYS A 170 17.96 0.71 -8.39
C LYS A 170 19.16 1.58 -8.01
N ALA A 171 18.98 2.87 -7.77
CA ALA A 171 20.05 3.74 -7.29
C ALA A 171 20.61 3.27 -5.93
N VAL A 172 19.73 2.88 -4.99
CA VAL A 172 20.14 2.32 -3.70
C VAL A 172 20.84 0.97 -3.86
N LEU A 173 20.37 0.10 -4.76
CA LEU A 173 21.03 -1.18 -5.06
C LEU A 173 22.42 -0.97 -5.66
N VAL A 174 22.64 0.01 -6.53
CA VAL A 174 23.98 0.37 -7.03
C VAL A 174 24.89 0.82 -5.88
N GLY A 175 24.43 1.74 -5.04
CA GLY A 175 25.19 2.19 -3.87
C GLY A 175 25.54 1.05 -2.91
N GLY A 176 24.58 0.17 -2.64
CA GLY A 176 24.76 -1.04 -1.85
C GLY A 176 25.76 -2.02 -2.47
N SER A 177 25.73 -2.19 -3.79
CA SER A 177 26.67 -3.04 -4.53
C SER A 177 28.11 -2.54 -4.37
N LEU A 178 28.34 -1.23 -4.54
CA LEU A 178 29.66 -0.62 -4.39
C LEU A 178 30.21 -0.78 -2.96
N LEU A 179 29.35 -0.56 -1.96
CA LEU A 179 29.71 -0.76 -0.55
C LEU A 179 30.09 -2.22 -0.28
N LEU A 180 29.29 -3.17 -0.75
CA LEU A 180 29.54 -4.61 -0.59
C LEU A 180 30.85 -5.02 -1.26
N VAL A 181 31.11 -4.60 -2.50
CA VAL A 181 32.39 -4.84 -3.18
C VAL A 181 33.57 -4.27 -2.39
N TYR A 182 33.45 -3.05 -1.87
CA TYR A 182 34.48 -2.46 -1.00
C TYR A 182 34.74 -3.31 0.26
N LEU A 183 33.69 -3.78 0.92
CA LEU A 183 33.79 -4.65 2.09
C LEU A 183 34.41 -6.01 1.75
N ALA A 184 34.00 -6.62 0.64
CA ALA A 184 34.55 -7.88 0.15
C ALA A 184 36.06 -7.77 -0.12
N ALA A 185 36.46 -6.69 -0.79
CA ALA A 185 37.85 -6.45 -1.13
C ALA A 185 38.71 -6.22 0.13
N ARG A 186 38.16 -5.54 1.15
CA ARG A 186 38.81 -5.36 2.45
C ARG A 186 38.87 -6.67 3.25
N ALA A 187 37.85 -7.53 3.15
CA ALA A 187 37.81 -8.82 3.83
C ALA A 187 38.81 -9.82 3.21
N GLY A 188 38.88 -9.88 1.87
CA GLY A 188 39.75 -10.79 1.15
C GLY A 188 41.24 -10.46 1.25
N ALA A 189 41.58 -9.17 1.42
CA ALA A 189 42.98 -8.73 1.60
C ALA A 189 43.61 -9.16 2.95
N ARG A 190 42.81 -9.61 3.92
CA ARG A 190 43.33 -10.06 5.22
C ARG A 190 43.88 -11.48 5.10
N PRO A 191 45.05 -11.80 5.70
CA PRO A 191 45.60 -13.14 5.65
C PRO A 191 44.64 -14.16 6.27
N ALA A 192 44.64 -15.36 5.71
CA ALA A 192 43.80 -16.46 6.12
C ALA A 192 44.31 -17.03 7.46
N GLY A 193 43.98 -16.36 8.56
CA GLY A 193 44.04 -16.96 9.90
C GLY A 193 43.10 -18.16 10.03
N GLN A 194 43.35 -19.01 11.03
CA GLN A 194 42.50 -20.17 11.36
C GLN A 194 41.02 -19.79 11.50
N TRP A 195 40.13 -20.75 11.24
CA TRP A 195 38.69 -20.58 11.34
C TRP A 195 38.34 -20.02 12.73
N ASN A 196 37.84 -18.79 12.78
CA ASN A 196 37.59 -18.08 14.03
C ASN A 196 36.11 -17.70 14.06
N LEU A 197 35.44 -18.01 15.17
CA LEU A 197 34.05 -17.65 15.44
C LEU A 197 33.75 -16.17 15.10
N ARG A 198 34.70 -15.26 15.33
CA ARG A 198 34.58 -13.84 14.98
C ARG A 198 34.31 -13.58 13.49
N ARG A 199 34.77 -14.44 12.58
CA ARG A 199 34.49 -14.31 11.13
C ARG A 199 33.06 -14.70 10.81
N VAL A 200 32.61 -15.84 11.33
CA VAL A 200 31.23 -16.32 11.18
C VAL A 200 30.26 -15.26 11.72
N VAL A 201 30.52 -14.73 12.91
CA VAL A 201 29.70 -13.65 13.50
C VAL A 201 29.65 -12.41 12.61
N ARG A 202 30.77 -12.01 11.98
CA ARG A 202 30.80 -10.86 11.06
C ARG A 202 30.05 -11.12 9.76
N SER A 203 30.20 -12.30 9.14
CA SER A 203 29.45 -12.65 7.93
C SER A 203 27.96 -12.72 8.21
N THR A 204 27.57 -13.38 9.30
CA THR A 204 26.17 -13.48 9.72
C THR A 204 25.62 -12.10 10.06
N GLY A 205 26.37 -11.26 10.77
CA GLY A 205 26.00 -9.88 11.06
C GLY A 205 25.82 -9.03 9.80
N CYS A 206 26.66 -9.22 8.76
CA CYS A 206 26.51 -8.53 7.49
C CYS A 206 25.23 -8.94 6.74
N VAL A 207 24.95 -10.25 6.66
CA VAL A 207 23.72 -10.75 6.03
C VAL A 207 22.49 -10.26 6.80
N LEU A 208 22.51 -10.36 8.13
CA LEU A 208 21.44 -9.88 8.98
C LEU A 208 21.20 -8.37 8.80
N ALA A 209 22.27 -7.57 8.74
CA ALA A 209 22.16 -6.14 8.49
C ALA A 209 21.50 -5.83 7.13
N VAL A 210 21.87 -6.54 6.06
CA VAL A 210 21.25 -6.37 4.73
C VAL A 210 19.76 -6.74 4.77
N VAL A 211 19.41 -7.85 5.42
CA VAL A 211 18.01 -8.28 5.57
C VAL A 211 17.21 -7.27 6.41
N LEU A 212 17.76 -6.77 7.52
CA LEU A 212 17.10 -5.77 8.36
C LEU A 212 16.88 -4.44 7.62
N VAL A 213 17.87 -3.98 6.85
CA VAL A 213 17.73 -2.78 6.00
C VAL A 213 16.65 -3.02 4.94
N TYR A 214 16.62 -4.19 4.31
CA TYR A 214 15.59 -4.54 3.32
C TYR A 214 14.19 -4.55 3.95
N LEU A 215 13.99 -5.19 5.09
CA LEU A 215 12.68 -5.24 5.74
C LEU A 215 12.25 -3.86 6.28
N GLY A 216 13.18 -3.13 6.91
CA GLY A 216 12.92 -1.81 7.47
C GLY A 216 12.56 -0.77 6.41
N THR A 217 13.33 -0.70 5.32
CA THR A 217 13.04 0.26 4.24
C THR A 217 11.70 -0.03 3.54
N GLY A 218 11.37 -1.30 3.32
CA GLY A 218 10.06 -1.69 2.77
C GLY A 218 8.90 -1.28 3.67
N ALA A 219 9.06 -1.47 4.98
CA ALA A 219 8.02 -1.13 5.95
C ALA A 219 7.85 0.38 6.11
N VAL A 220 8.95 1.14 6.13
CA VAL A 220 8.90 2.62 6.12
C VAL A 220 8.21 3.13 4.85
N TYR A 221 8.52 2.54 3.69
CA TYR A 221 7.87 2.91 2.43
C TYR A 221 6.36 2.69 2.49
N LYS A 222 5.90 1.50 2.91
CA LYS A 222 4.47 1.22 3.06
C LYS A 222 3.79 2.14 4.06
N LEU A 223 4.45 2.42 5.18
CA LEU A 223 3.91 3.32 6.19
C LEU A 223 3.69 4.72 5.60
N ARG A 224 4.70 5.24 4.90
CA ARG A 224 4.67 6.55 4.23
C ARG A 224 3.62 6.58 3.13
N TRP A 225 3.54 5.54 2.30
CA TRP A 225 2.52 5.43 1.25
C TRP A 225 1.12 5.42 1.85
N GLY A 226 0.88 4.57 2.86
CA GLY A 226 -0.41 4.51 3.54
C GLY A 226 -0.81 5.86 4.12
N ARG A 227 0.14 6.58 4.73
CA ARG A 227 -0.09 7.91 5.30
C ARG A 227 -0.49 8.94 4.27
N ALA A 228 0.12 8.89 3.08
CA ALA A 228 -0.21 9.81 2.00
C ALA A 228 -1.61 9.57 1.41
N HIS A 229 -2.16 8.36 1.56
CA HIS A 229 -3.45 7.96 0.97
C HIS A 229 -4.53 7.65 2.02
N GLU A 230 -4.36 8.05 3.30
CA GLU A 230 -5.39 7.80 4.34
C GLU A 230 -6.73 8.46 3.99
N ALA A 231 -6.69 9.64 3.35
CA ALA A 231 -7.89 10.35 2.92
C ALA A 231 -8.70 9.56 1.87
N GLU A 232 -8.01 8.91 0.93
CA GLU A 232 -8.62 8.09 -0.12
C GLU A 232 -9.10 6.74 0.43
N LEU A 233 -8.33 6.14 1.35
CA LEU A 233 -8.66 4.87 1.98
C LEU A 233 -9.84 4.99 2.95
N GLY A 234 -10.00 6.14 3.61
CA GLY A 234 -11.09 6.42 4.54
C GLY A 234 -11.24 5.31 5.60
N ASN A 235 -12.41 4.68 5.65
CA ASN A 235 -12.72 3.60 6.59
C ASN A 235 -11.95 2.28 6.33
N ARG A 236 -11.25 2.15 5.20
CA ARG A 236 -10.41 0.99 4.87
C ARG A 236 -8.97 1.16 5.32
N THR A 237 -8.59 2.31 5.86
CA THR A 237 -7.22 2.63 6.25
C THR A 237 -6.59 1.56 7.13
N ARG A 238 -7.27 1.15 8.21
CA ARG A 238 -6.76 0.11 9.12
C ARG A 238 -6.61 -1.25 8.42
N SER A 239 -7.62 -1.68 7.67
CA SER A 239 -7.58 -2.95 6.93
C SER A 239 -6.47 -2.98 5.88
N TRP A 240 -6.21 -1.85 5.23
CA TRP A 240 -5.12 -1.72 4.28
C TRP A 240 -3.78 -1.89 5.00
N TYR A 241 -3.55 -1.21 6.12
CA TYR A 241 -2.32 -1.39 6.90
C TYR A 241 -2.15 -2.82 7.40
N GLN A 242 -3.21 -3.47 7.87
CA GLN A 242 -3.20 -4.87 8.27
C GLN A 242 -2.76 -5.78 7.12
N GLN A 243 -3.38 -5.64 5.95
CA GLN A 243 -3.04 -6.43 4.78
C GLN A 243 -1.61 -6.15 4.29
N ALA A 244 -1.23 -4.87 4.23
CA ALA A 244 0.09 -4.44 3.78
C ALA A 244 1.20 -4.96 4.71
N PHE A 245 0.98 -5.03 6.02
CA PHE A 245 1.97 -5.52 6.97
C PHE A 245 1.88 -7.03 7.25
N ARG A 246 0.82 -7.71 6.79
CA ARG A 246 0.64 -9.16 6.95
C ARG A 246 1.80 -9.97 6.37
N CYS A 247 2.41 -9.52 5.27
CA CYS A 247 3.53 -10.21 4.63
C CYS A 247 4.79 -10.30 5.52
N TYR A 248 4.95 -9.44 6.52
CA TYR A 248 6.07 -9.53 7.49
C TYR A 248 5.87 -10.68 8.50
N GLY A 249 4.65 -11.20 8.61
CA GLY A 249 4.31 -12.32 9.48
C GLY A 249 4.77 -12.11 10.92
N THR A 250 5.68 -12.97 11.36
CA THR A 250 6.18 -12.99 12.74
C THR A 250 7.29 -11.97 12.99
N VAL A 251 7.85 -11.35 11.95
CA VAL A 251 8.95 -10.39 12.10
C VAL A 251 8.42 -9.11 12.77
N PRO A 252 9.07 -8.60 13.84
CA PRO A 252 8.57 -7.47 14.62
C PRO A 252 8.81 -6.12 13.94
N VAL A 253 8.53 -5.99 12.64
CA VAL A 253 8.77 -4.76 11.89
C VAL A 253 7.84 -3.64 12.33
N ALA A 254 6.56 -3.93 12.59
CA ALA A 254 5.60 -2.93 13.04
C ALA A 254 5.96 -2.35 14.43
N PRO A 255 6.31 -3.17 15.46
CA PRO A 255 6.82 -2.66 16.74
C PRO A 255 8.07 -1.78 16.62
N LEU A 256 8.98 -2.10 15.68
CA LEU A 256 10.19 -1.30 15.45
C LEU A 256 9.89 0.07 14.84
N LEU A 257 8.81 0.21 14.07
CA LEU A 257 8.38 1.50 13.54
C LEU A 257 7.75 2.37 14.64
N SER A 258 6.81 1.79 15.39
CA SER A 258 6.19 2.43 16.55
C SER A 258 5.36 1.40 17.32
N PRO A 259 5.46 1.35 18.66
CA PRO A 259 4.58 0.51 19.48
C PRO A 259 3.11 0.81 19.24
N SER A 260 2.70 2.09 19.15
CA SER A 260 1.30 2.47 18.91
C SER A 260 0.83 2.05 17.52
N PHE A 261 1.68 2.10 16.50
CA PHE A 261 1.35 1.59 15.17
C PHE A 261 1.11 0.08 15.19
N ALA A 262 1.99 -0.67 15.84
CA ALA A 262 1.85 -2.12 15.99
C ALA A 262 0.52 -2.49 16.64
N ARG A 263 0.12 -1.77 17.70
CA ARG A 263 -1.19 -1.95 18.35
C ARG A 263 -2.35 -1.55 17.45
N PHE A 264 -2.24 -0.43 16.73
CA PHE A 264 -3.27 0.04 15.80
C PHE A 264 -3.63 -1.01 14.74
N ILE A 265 -2.61 -1.60 14.11
CA ILE A 265 -2.83 -2.67 13.11
C ILE A 265 -3.17 -4.02 13.75
N GLY A 266 -3.13 -4.15 15.07
CA GLY A 266 -3.36 -5.42 15.77
C GLY A 266 -2.23 -6.43 15.53
N TYR A 267 -0.98 -5.97 15.39
CA TYR A 267 0.18 -6.85 15.29
C TYR A 267 0.21 -7.80 16.50
N ARG A 268 0.41 -9.09 16.23
CA ARG A 268 0.48 -10.14 17.23
C ARG A 268 1.82 -10.85 17.10
N ALA A 269 2.65 -10.74 18.14
CA ALA A 269 3.84 -11.55 18.19
C ALA A 269 3.43 -13.03 18.39
N PRO A 270 4.11 -14.00 17.75
CA PRO A 270 3.71 -15.42 17.78
C PRO A 270 3.55 -16.02 19.17
N TRP A 271 4.31 -15.49 20.14
CA TRP A 271 4.32 -15.94 21.53
C TRP A 271 3.26 -15.25 22.40
N THR A 272 2.43 -14.36 21.84
CA THR A 272 1.37 -13.67 22.59
C THR A 272 0.14 -14.56 22.66
N LYS A 273 -0.23 -14.99 23.87
CA LYS A 273 -1.51 -15.66 24.13
C LYS A 273 -2.65 -14.69 23.84
N LEU A 274 -3.72 -15.18 23.21
CA LEU A 274 -4.93 -14.39 23.05
C LEU A 274 -5.55 -14.19 24.43
N PRO A 275 -6.07 -13.00 24.74
CA PRO A 275 -6.96 -12.86 25.88
C PRO A 275 -8.16 -13.76 25.65
N GLU A 276 -8.45 -14.64 26.62
CA GLU A 276 -9.70 -15.39 26.63
C GLU A 276 -10.82 -14.38 26.92
N ASP A 277 -11.87 -14.38 26.09
CA ASP A 277 -13.07 -13.62 26.40
C ASP A 277 -13.86 -14.35 27.49
N PRO A 278 -13.93 -13.82 28.73
CA PRO A 278 -14.65 -14.48 29.82
C PRO A 278 -16.15 -14.60 29.55
N GLU A 279 -16.70 -13.79 28.64
CA GLU A 279 -18.13 -13.78 28.30
C GLU A 279 -18.44 -14.52 27.00
N GLY A 280 -17.42 -14.88 26.21
CA GLY A 280 -17.57 -15.56 24.91
C GLY A 280 -18.42 -14.80 23.88
N LYS A 281 -18.55 -13.47 24.02
CA LYS A 281 -19.38 -12.61 23.15
C LYS A 281 -18.65 -12.18 21.89
N LEU A 282 -17.32 -12.03 21.96
CA LEU A 282 -16.47 -11.65 20.85
C LEU A 282 -15.58 -12.82 20.45
N SER A 283 -15.23 -12.90 19.16
CA SER A 283 -14.12 -13.77 18.78
C SER A 283 -12.86 -13.30 19.48
N ASP A 284 -12.00 -14.23 19.91
CA ASP A 284 -10.74 -13.92 20.60
C ASP A 284 -9.90 -12.86 19.85
N GLU A 285 -9.94 -12.90 18.52
CA GLU A 285 -9.26 -11.94 17.66
C GLU A 285 -9.86 -10.53 17.77
N ARG A 286 -11.19 -10.41 17.83
CA ARG A 286 -11.85 -9.11 17.99
C ARG A 286 -11.63 -8.54 19.38
N CYS A 287 -11.73 -9.35 20.43
CA CYS A 287 -11.40 -8.92 21.79
C CYS A 287 -9.96 -8.38 21.85
N TYR A 288 -9.00 -9.11 21.28
CA TYR A 288 -7.62 -8.65 21.16
C TYR A 288 -7.51 -7.31 20.42
N GLN A 289 -8.17 -7.17 19.26
CA GLN A 289 -8.13 -5.93 18.48
C GLN A 289 -8.73 -4.73 19.24
N VAL A 290 -9.85 -4.92 19.94
CA VAL A 290 -10.48 -3.88 20.76
C VAL A 290 -9.54 -3.46 21.89
N GLN A 291 -8.90 -4.41 22.58
CA GLN A 291 -7.93 -4.09 23.64
C GLN A 291 -6.71 -3.33 23.10
N GLN A 292 -6.16 -3.73 21.96
CA GLN A 292 -5.05 -2.99 21.35
C GLN A 292 -5.45 -1.56 20.96
N LEU A 293 -6.65 -1.39 20.40
CA LEU A 293 -7.18 -0.06 20.06
C LEU A 293 -7.48 0.78 21.30
N LYS A 294 -8.01 0.21 22.39
CA LYS A 294 -8.19 0.92 23.68
C LYS A 294 -6.86 1.52 24.15
N VAL A 295 -5.77 0.76 24.05
CA VAL A 295 -4.42 1.27 24.41
C VAL A 295 -3.97 2.40 23.48
N VAL A 296 -4.24 2.33 22.18
CA VAL A 296 -3.84 3.39 21.23
C VAL A 296 -4.67 4.67 21.43
N ALA A 297 -5.99 4.51 21.54
CA ALA A 297 -6.95 5.61 21.62
C ALA A 297 -6.92 6.32 22.98
N LEU A 298 -6.80 5.56 24.07
CA LEU A 298 -6.94 6.08 25.45
C LEU A 298 -5.60 6.22 26.19
N GLY A 299 -4.53 5.60 25.70
CA GLY A 299 -3.24 5.55 26.39
C GLY A 299 -2.38 6.81 26.25
N SER A 300 -2.61 7.66 25.25
CA SER A 300 -1.92 8.94 25.08
C SER A 300 -2.79 9.92 24.31
N SER A 301 -2.90 11.18 24.75
CA SER A 301 -3.64 12.22 24.03
C SER A 301 -2.88 12.83 22.83
N THR A 302 -1.57 12.55 22.70
CA THR A 302 -0.70 13.22 21.71
C THR A 302 0.00 12.26 20.72
N GLY A 303 -0.40 10.99 20.70
CA GLY A 303 0.18 10.00 19.78
C GLY A 303 -0.27 10.21 18.33
N ARG A 304 0.64 9.96 17.37
CA ARG A 304 0.36 10.06 15.91
C ARG A 304 -0.76 9.13 15.39
N TRP A 305 -1.19 8.16 16.19
CA TRP A 305 -2.21 7.17 15.82
C TRP A 305 -3.48 7.29 16.67
N VAL A 306 -3.58 8.32 17.50
CA VAL A 306 -4.68 8.47 18.47
C VAL A 306 -5.98 8.73 17.76
N ASP A 307 -6.00 9.62 16.77
CA ASP A 307 -7.17 9.91 15.95
C ASP A 307 -7.63 8.67 15.13
N ASN A 308 -6.70 7.98 14.45
CA ASN A 308 -7.00 6.70 13.80
C ASN A 308 -7.56 5.67 14.81
N GLY A 309 -6.97 5.61 16.02
CA GLY A 309 -7.36 4.70 17.08
C GLY A 309 -8.75 4.99 17.64
N LEU A 310 -9.05 6.25 17.93
CA LEU A 310 -10.36 6.72 18.40
C LEU A 310 -11.44 6.44 17.37
N TYR A 311 -11.18 6.73 16.10
CA TYR A 311 -12.11 6.43 15.00
C TYR A 311 -12.39 4.93 14.90
N GLU A 312 -11.35 4.10 14.80
CA GLU A 312 -11.51 2.66 14.59
C GLU A 312 -12.13 1.97 15.80
N LEU A 313 -11.75 2.38 17.02
CA LEU A 313 -12.37 1.86 18.24
C LEU A 313 -13.85 2.25 18.31
N GLY A 314 -14.14 3.54 18.11
CA GLY A 314 -15.51 4.05 18.10
C GLY A 314 -16.38 3.35 17.08
N ARG A 315 -15.89 3.22 15.85
CA ARG A 315 -16.58 2.51 14.76
C ARG A 315 -16.86 1.05 15.09
N MET A 316 -15.87 0.32 15.63
CA MET A 316 -15.98 -1.10 15.95
C MET A 316 -16.95 -1.37 17.10
N LEU A 317 -16.97 -0.51 18.12
CA LEU A 317 -17.88 -0.67 19.24
C LEU A 317 -19.30 -0.35 18.79
N VAL A 318 -19.53 0.78 18.11
CA VAL A 318 -20.86 1.22 17.65
C VAL A 318 -21.47 0.33 16.54
N SER A 319 -20.69 -0.48 15.83
CA SER A 319 -21.17 -1.23 14.65
C SER A 319 -22.08 -2.43 14.94
N GLU A 320 -22.30 -2.81 16.20
CA GLU A 320 -23.09 -3.99 16.53
C GLU A 320 -24.58 -3.67 16.60
N HIS A 321 -25.41 -4.52 15.99
CA HIS A 321 -26.85 -4.30 15.82
C HIS A 321 -27.67 -4.44 17.11
N ASP A 322 -27.13 -5.06 18.17
CA ASP A 322 -27.86 -5.33 19.43
C ASP A 322 -27.50 -4.36 20.57
N GLN A 323 -26.78 -3.27 20.27
CA GLN A 323 -26.28 -2.39 21.33
C GLN A 323 -27.31 -1.36 21.78
N THR A 324 -27.52 -1.33 23.10
CA THR A 324 -28.38 -0.35 23.77
C THR A 324 -27.53 0.74 24.41
N PRO A 325 -28.09 1.94 24.69
CA PRO A 325 -27.39 2.98 25.46
C PRO A 325 -26.87 2.55 26.84
N ALA A 326 -27.42 1.46 27.40
CA ALA A 326 -26.96 0.89 28.66
C ALA A 326 -25.61 0.14 28.53
N ASP A 327 -25.29 -0.34 27.32
CA ASP A 327 -24.05 -1.08 27.05
C ASP A 327 -22.82 -0.19 27.29
N PRO A 328 -21.92 -0.55 28.22
CA PRO A 328 -20.70 0.20 28.48
C PRO A 328 -19.77 0.28 27.26
N GLU A 329 -19.74 -0.73 26.39
CA GLU A 329 -18.91 -0.72 25.18
C GLU A 329 -19.46 0.25 24.13
N PHE A 330 -20.78 0.26 23.93
CA PHE A 330 -21.43 1.25 23.05
C PHE A 330 -21.15 2.68 23.51
N ARG A 331 -21.33 2.96 24.81
CA ARG A 331 -21.03 4.29 25.39
C ARG A 331 -19.56 4.66 25.24
N LEU A 332 -18.64 3.72 25.44
CA LEU A 332 -17.23 3.95 25.18
C LEU A 332 -17.00 4.30 23.70
N GLY A 333 -17.68 3.60 22.78
CA GLY A 333 -17.64 3.88 21.35
C GLY A 333 -18.08 5.30 21.01
N LEU A 334 -19.23 5.75 21.55
CA LEU A 334 -19.70 7.13 21.42
C LEU A 334 -18.66 8.12 21.96
N ASN A 335 -18.17 7.91 23.18
CA ASN A 335 -17.17 8.78 23.80
C ASN A 335 -15.90 8.91 22.95
N CYS A 336 -15.44 7.83 22.30
CA CYS A 336 -14.27 7.87 21.42
C CYS A 336 -14.52 8.74 20.18
N LEU A 337 -15.70 8.62 19.56
CA LEU A 337 -16.07 9.42 18.39
C LEU A 337 -16.26 10.90 18.76
N GLU A 338 -16.87 11.17 19.91
CA GLU A 338 -17.00 12.54 20.43
C GLU A 338 -15.63 13.15 20.72
N GLN A 339 -14.76 12.41 21.40
CA GLN A 339 -13.39 12.83 21.69
C GLN A 339 -12.63 13.14 20.40
N LEU A 340 -12.69 12.26 19.39
CA LEU A 340 -12.07 12.48 18.07
C LEU A 340 -12.50 13.83 17.47
N THR A 341 -13.80 14.10 17.45
CA THR A 341 -14.34 15.32 16.79
C THR A 341 -14.15 16.59 17.61
N ARG A 342 -13.88 16.48 18.92
CA ARG A 342 -13.62 17.60 19.81
C ARG A 342 -12.13 17.94 19.89
N GLU A 343 -11.28 16.94 20.02
CA GLU A 343 -9.83 17.09 20.27
C GLU A 343 -9.01 17.06 18.98
N HIS A 344 -9.53 16.44 17.91
CA HIS A 344 -8.89 16.35 16.61
C HIS A 344 -9.82 16.77 15.46
N PRO A 345 -10.40 18.00 15.49
CA PRO A 345 -11.35 18.45 14.47
C PRO A 345 -10.74 18.51 13.06
N ASP A 346 -9.41 18.70 12.95
CA ASP A 346 -8.69 18.75 11.68
C ASP A 346 -8.26 17.36 11.17
N SER A 347 -8.54 16.29 11.92
CA SER A 347 -8.22 14.93 11.49
C SER A 347 -9.06 14.53 10.27
N LEU A 348 -8.44 13.79 9.35
CA LEU A 348 -9.12 13.18 8.20
C LEU A 348 -10.30 12.28 8.64
N PHE A 349 -10.25 11.75 9.86
CA PHE A 349 -11.28 10.88 10.41
C PHE A 349 -12.42 11.65 11.12
N ALA A 350 -12.31 12.96 11.33
CA ALA A 350 -13.31 13.73 12.08
C ALA A 350 -14.68 13.71 11.39
N ALA A 351 -14.71 13.90 10.06
CA ALA A 351 -15.95 13.86 9.28
C ALA A 351 -16.62 12.47 9.35
N MET A 352 -15.81 11.41 9.18
CA MET A 352 -16.27 10.02 9.31
C MET A 352 -16.72 9.68 10.74
N GLY A 353 -16.09 10.28 11.75
CA GLY A 353 -16.46 10.15 13.14
C GLY A 353 -17.84 10.77 13.42
N LEU A 354 -18.09 11.99 12.92
CA LEU A 354 -19.40 12.64 13.03
C LEU A 354 -20.49 11.87 12.26
N GLU A 355 -20.20 11.36 11.05
CA GLU A 355 -21.14 10.50 10.31
C GLU A 355 -21.53 9.28 11.15
N ARG A 356 -20.53 8.62 11.75
CA ARG A 356 -20.76 7.42 12.55
C ARG A 356 -21.51 7.73 13.85
N LEU A 357 -21.20 8.86 14.48
CA LEU A 357 -21.86 9.33 15.69
C LEU A 357 -23.33 9.68 15.43
N ALA A 358 -23.63 10.37 14.33
CA ALA A 358 -24.99 10.68 13.91
C ALA A 358 -25.82 9.41 13.67
N HIS A 359 -25.25 8.43 12.97
CA HIS A 359 -25.88 7.14 12.75
C HIS A 359 -26.12 6.39 14.07
N ALA A 360 -25.16 6.41 14.99
CA ALA A 360 -25.29 5.78 16.31
C ALA A 360 -26.44 6.38 17.12
N TYR A 361 -26.53 7.72 17.17
CA TYR A 361 -27.61 8.41 17.86
C TYR A 361 -28.98 8.11 17.25
N TRP A 362 -29.03 8.01 15.92
CA TRP A 362 -30.25 7.61 15.22
C TRP A 362 -30.71 6.20 15.60
N MET A 363 -29.78 5.23 15.60
CA MET A 363 -30.07 3.83 15.93
C MET A 363 -30.63 3.65 17.34
N VAL A 364 -30.19 4.46 18.31
CA VAL A 364 -30.71 4.41 19.69
C VAL A 364 -31.95 5.28 19.92
N GLY A 365 -32.50 5.90 18.86
CA GLY A 365 -33.70 6.73 18.93
C GLY A 365 -33.46 8.15 19.44
N ASP A 366 -32.21 8.58 19.64
CA ASP A 366 -31.86 9.96 19.99
C ASP A 366 -31.80 10.84 18.73
N ALA A 367 -32.97 11.11 18.15
CA ALA A 367 -33.10 11.90 16.93
C ALA A 367 -32.54 13.32 17.09
N ALA A 368 -32.60 13.90 18.29
CA ALA A 368 -32.12 15.25 18.56
C ALA A 368 -30.58 15.33 18.47
N SER A 369 -29.87 14.39 19.11
CA SER A 369 -28.41 14.32 19.03
C SER A 369 -27.94 13.93 17.64
N ALA A 370 -28.66 13.03 16.96
CA ALA A 370 -28.38 12.69 15.56
C ALA A 370 -28.46 13.93 14.66
N GLU A 371 -29.55 14.70 14.77
CA GLU A 371 -29.76 15.94 14.02
C GLU A 371 -28.64 16.96 14.29
N ALA A 372 -28.35 17.23 15.56
CA ALA A 372 -27.30 18.17 15.95
C ALA A 372 -25.95 17.76 15.36
N THR A 373 -25.65 16.46 15.36
CA THR A 373 -24.40 15.90 14.81
C THR A 373 -24.33 16.05 13.29
N VAL A 374 -25.41 15.76 12.55
CA VAL A 374 -25.47 15.95 11.10
C VAL A 374 -25.29 17.42 10.72
N ARG A 375 -25.97 18.33 11.44
CA ARG A 375 -25.81 19.78 11.21
C ARG A 375 -24.38 20.23 11.48
N LYS A 376 -23.74 19.71 12.54
CA LYS A 376 -22.32 19.96 12.83
C LYS A 376 -21.42 19.45 11.69
N LEU A 377 -21.65 18.23 11.19
CA LEU A 377 -20.90 17.63 10.09
C LEU A 377 -21.02 18.44 8.80
N VAL A 378 -22.22 18.80 8.36
CA VAL A 378 -22.44 19.59 7.14
C VAL A 378 -21.83 20.98 7.26
N LYS A 379 -21.80 21.56 8.47
CA LYS A 379 -21.21 22.87 8.74
C LYS A 379 -19.67 22.83 8.79
N GLN A 380 -19.09 21.84 9.46
CA GLN A 380 -17.64 21.77 9.73
C GLN A 380 -16.86 21.09 8.61
N CYS A 381 -17.45 20.11 7.93
CA CYS A 381 -16.79 19.32 6.89
C CYS A 381 -17.59 19.35 5.56
N PRO A 382 -17.93 20.55 5.03
CA PRO A 382 -18.70 20.65 3.80
C PRO A 382 -17.97 19.98 2.63
N GLY A 383 -18.72 19.28 1.78
CA GLY A 383 -18.17 18.64 0.58
C GLY A 383 -17.44 17.30 0.79
N THR A 384 -17.33 16.83 2.03
CA THR A 384 -16.86 15.46 2.28
C THR A 384 -17.95 14.44 1.95
N GLU A 385 -17.55 13.25 1.49
CA GLU A 385 -18.48 12.14 1.21
C GLU A 385 -19.28 11.76 2.48
N ALA A 386 -18.63 11.80 3.65
CA ALA A 386 -19.27 11.56 4.94
C ALA A 386 -20.41 12.56 5.21
N ALA A 387 -20.19 13.85 4.96
CA ALA A 387 -21.23 14.87 5.10
C ALA A 387 -22.38 14.67 4.11
N PHE A 388 -22.07 14.27 2.88
CA PHE A 388 -23.07 13.95 1.87
C PHE A 388 -23.95 12.77 2.28
N ARG A 389 -23.34 11.63 2.65
CA ARG A 389 -24.07 10.41 3.06
C ARG A 389 -24.94 10.64 4.30
N ALA A 390 -24.35 11.19 5.36
CA ALA A 390 -25.08 11.44 6.61
C ALA A 390 -26.22 12.44 6.41
N GLY A 391 -25.97 13.54 5.69
CA GLY A 391 -27.01 14.55 5.44
C GLY A 391 -28.11 14.06 4.51
N ARG A 392 -27.79 13.21 3.53
CA ARG A 392 -28.78 12.51 2.70
C ARG A 392 -29.69 11.62 3.55
N ASP A 393 -29.10 10.69 4.30
CA ASP A 393 -29.87 9.70 5.06
C ASP A 393 -30.75 10.39 6.11
N PHE A 394 -30.22 11.43 6.75
CA PHE A 394 -30.98 12.25 7.68
C PHE A 394 -32.11 13.04 7.02
N ALA A 395 -31.89 13.61 5.83
CA ALA A 395 -32.96 14.31 5.10
C ALA A 395 -34.08 13.37 4.64
N VAL A 396 -33.75 12.13 4.25
CA VAL A 396 -34.74 11.09 3.96
C VAL A 396 -35.57 10.78 5.21
N ALA A 397 -34.91 10.59 6.35
CA ALA A 397 -35.60 10.32 7.61
C ALA A 397 -36.51 11.50 8.05
N LEU A 398 -36.07 12.74 7.89
CA LEU A 398 -36.90 13.93 8.13
C LEU A 398 -38.12 13.99 7.22
N ARG A 399 -37.95 13.60 5.94
CA ARG A 399 -39.06 13.51 4.98
C ARG A 399 -40.09 12.47 5.42
N GLU A 400 -39.65 11.29 5.86
CA GLU A 400 -40.54 10.23 6.37
C GLU A 400 -41.32 10.68 7.61
N GLN A 401 -40.75 11.58 8.41
CA GLN A 401 -41.41 12.23 9.54
C GLN A 401 -42.26 13.46 9.15
N HIS A 402 -42.43 13.73 7.85
CA HIS A 402 -43.12 14.91 7.33
C HIS A 402 -42.50 16.26 7.75
N ARG A 403 -41.23 16.29 8.18
CA ARG A 403 -40.46 17.49 8.54
C ARG A 403 -39.77 18.10 7.32
N PHE A 404 -40.55 18.39 6.27
CA PHE A 404 -40.01 18.74 4.96
C PHE A 404 -39.16 20.01 4.94
N ALA A 405 -39.54 21.06 5.68
CA ALA A 405 -38.79 22.32 5.76
C ALA A 405 -37.36 22.10 6.28
N GLU A 406 -37.21 21.18 7.23
CA GLU A 406 -35.92 20.85 7.84
C GLU A 406 -35.08 19.97 6.91
N ALA A 407 -35.71 19.02 6.22
CA ALA A 407 -35.06 18.22 5.19
C ALA A 407 -34.49 19.11 4.07
N VAL A 408 -35.24 20.13 3.62
CA VAL A 408 -34.76 21.15 2.67
C VAL A 408 -33.62 21.98 3.25
N ALA A 409 -33.69 22.35 4.54
CA ALA A 409 -32.62 23.10 5.22
C ALA A 409 -31.31 22.32 5.34
N VAL A 410 -31.37 20.98 5.40
CA VAL A 410 -30.19 20.09 5.39
C VAL A 410 -29.67 19.89 3.95
N LEU A 411 -30.53 19.53 2.99
CA LEU A 411 -30.11 19.26 1.61
C LEU A 411 -29.63 20.51 0.86
N GLY A 412 -30.13 21.70 1.19
CA GLY A 412 -29.75 22.95 0.52
C GLY A 412 -28.24 23.24 0.58
N PRO A 413 -27.64 23.40 1.78
CA PRO A 413 -26.19 23.55 1.93
C PRO A 413 -25.40 22.36 1.39
N LEU A 414 -25.91 21.15 1.58
CA LEU A 414 -25.26 19.91 1.14
C LEU A 414 -25.16 19.85 -0.38
N ALA A 415 -26.21 20.18 -1.13
CA ALA A 415 -26.17 20.25 -2.59
C ALA A 415 -25.27 21.36 -3.14
N ARG A 416 -25.10 22.48 -2.41
CA ARG A 416 -24.18 23.55 -2.81
C ARG A 416 -22.71 23.16 -2.63
N ASN A 417 -22.41 22.42 -1.56
CA ASN A 417 -21.05 22.11 -1.16
C ASN A 417 -20.59 20.71 -1.55
N ALA A 418 -21.49 19.84 -2.01
CA ALA A 418 -21.16 18.46 -2.39
C ALA A 418 -20.02 18.40 -3.41
N ALA A 419 -19.20 17.35 -3.30
CA ALA A 419 -18.19 17.03 -4.30
C ALA A 419 -18.82 16.93 -5.70
N PRO A 420 -18.08 17.22 -6.79
CA PRO A 420 -18.62 17.18 -8.15
C PRO A 420 -19.33 15.87 -8.51
N SER A 421 -18.85 14.73 -7.99
CA SER A 421 -19.46 13.41 -8.19
C SER A 421 -20.81 13.24 -7.48
N ASP A 422 -20.99 13.85 -6.31
CA ASP A 422 -22.18 13.67 -5.46
C ASP A 422 -23.24 14.75 -5.68
N ARG A 423 -22.82 15.90 -6.23
CA ARG A 423 -23.67 17.08 -6.41
C ARG A 423 -24.91 16.84 -7.27
N PRO A 424 -24.88 16.08 -8.38
CA PRO A 424 -26.10 15.81 -9.15
C PRO A 424 -27.15 15.03 -8.34
N LEU A 425 -26.71 14.04 -7.56
CA LEU A 425 -27.60 13.28 -6.68
C LEU A 425 -28.17 14.17 -5.56
N ALA A 426 -27.34 15.03 -4.96
CA ALA A 426 -27.78 15.99 -3.96
C ALA A 426 -28.89 16.92 -4.50
N LEU A 427 -28.72 17.40 -5.73
CA LEU A 427 -29.67 18.29 -6.40
C LEU A 427 -30.96 17.57 -6.80
N LEU A 428 -30.88 16.30 -7.24
CA LEU A 428 -32.07 15.48 -7.50
C LEU A 428 -32.91 15.34 -6.23
N LEU A 429 -32.30 14.96 -5.11
CA LEU A 429 -33.00 14.78 -3.83
C LEU A 429 -33.60 16.10 -3.31
N LEU A 430 -32.89 17.22 -3.49
CA LEU A 430 -33.41 18.53 -3.16
C LEU A 430 -34.61 18.91 -4.04
N GLY A 431 -34.53 18.64 -5.35
CA GLY A 431 -35.63 18.83 -6.28
C GLY A 431 -36.86 18.02 -5.89
N ASP A 432 -36.68 16.75 -5.54
CA ASP A 432 -37.75 15.85 -5.09
C ASP A 432 -38.47 16.43 -3.86
N LEU A 433 -37.72 16.92 -2.87
CA LEU A 433 -38.31 17.58 -1.69
C LEU A 433 -39.04 18.88 -2.02
N LEU A 434 -38.47 19.72 -2.88
CA LEU A 434 -39.06 21.02 -3.24
C LEU A 434 -40.33 20.86 -4.10
N SER A 435 -40.43 19.77 -4.85
CA SER A 435 -41.60 19.39 -5.65
C SER A 435 -42.74 18.81 -4.82
N ASP A 436 -42.46 18.40 -3.57
CA ASP A 436 -43.46 17.78 -2.70
C ASP A 436 -44.62 18.77 -2.43
N PRO A 437 -45.89 18.31 -2.52
CA PRO A 437 -47.07 19.15 -2.28
C PRO A 437 -47.11 19.83 -0.91
N ALA A 438 -46.35 19.33 0.08
CA ALA A 438 -46.22 19.93 1.40
C ALA A 438 -45.26 21.14 1.43
N VAL A 439 -44.30 21.23 0.50
CA VAL A 439 -43.30 22.33 0.44
C VAL A 439 -43.71 23.40 -0.56
N ARG A 440 -44.25 23.00 -1.72
CA ARG A 440 -44.74 23.87 -2.81
C ARG A 440 -43.74 24.93 -3.28
N GLN A 441 -42.55 24.50 -3.71
CA GLN A 441 -41.55 25.39 -4.32
C GLN A 441 -41.13 24.92 -5.72
N PRO A 442 -42.07 24.84 -6.68
CA PRO A 442 -41.84 24.22 -7.99
C PRO A 442 -40.72 24.89 -8.79
N ASP A 443 -40.61 26.23 -8.76
CA ASP A 443 -39.56 26.96 -9.50
C ASP A 443 -38.15 26.58 -9.02
N ARG A 444 -37.99 26.41 -7.70
CA ARG A 444 -36.71 25.99 -7.11
C ARG A 444 -36.43 24.51 -7.39
N ALA A 445 -37.47 23.68 -7.45
CA ALA A 445 -37.34 22.27 -7.85
C ALA A 445 -36.85 22.16 -9.30
N VAL A 446 -37.47 22.91 -10.23
CA VAL A 446 -37.07 22.99 -11.63
C VAL A 446 -35.61 23.44 -11.76
N ALA A 447 -35.21 24.49 -11.04
CA ALA A 447 -33.82 24.97 -11.05
C ALA A 447 -32.83 23.90 -10.55
N ALA A 448 -33.18 23.15 -9.49
CA ALA A 448 -32.34 22.09 -8.96
C ALA A 448 -32.18 20.93 -9.97
N TYR A 449 -33.28 20.47 -10.59
CA TYR A 449 -33.23 19.42 -11.60
C TYR A 449 -32.47 19.85 -12.86
N ALA A 450 -32.67 21.06 -13.35
CA ALA A 450 -31.95 21.57 -14.52
C ALA A 450 -30.44 21.61 -14.29
N GLU A 451 -29.99 22.04 -13.10
CA GLU A 451 -28.57 22.03 -12.74
C GLU A 451 -28.03 20.60 -12.60
N ALA A 452 -28.80 19.67 -12.02
CA ALA A 452 -28.42 18.26 -11.95
C ALA A 452 -28.22 17.64 -13.34
N GLU A 453 -29.15 17.90 -14.28
CA GLU A 453 -29.04 17.41 -15.66
C GLU A 453 -27.81 17.98 -16.37
N ARG A 454 -27.54 19.28 -16.17
CA ARG A 454 -26.36 19.95 -16.73
C ARG A 454 -25.07 19.29 -16.26
N LEU A 455 -24.93 19.05 -14.94
CA LEU A 455 -23.76 18.41 -14.36
C LEU A 455 -23.60 16.97 -14.85
N CYS A 456 -24.67 16.16 -14.85
CA CYS A 456 -24.61 14.79 -15.39
C CYS A 456 -24.18 14.78 -16.87
N THR A 457 -24.67 15.73 -17.67
CA THR A 457 -24.30 15.85 -19.08
C THR A 457 -22.82 16.19 -19.23
N GLN A 458 -22.32 17.15 -18.44
CA GLN A 458 -20.91 17.52 -18.44
C GLN A 458 -20.02 16.33 -18.08
N THR A 459 -20.32 15.61 -16.99
CA THR A 459 -19.55 14.43 -16.55
C THR A 459 -19.57 13.32 -17.60
N LEU A 460 -20.71 13.05 -18.25
CA LEU A 460 -20.78 12.06 -19.34
C LEU A 460 -19.92 12.49 -20.54
N THR A 461 -19.95 13.77 -20.93
CA THR A 461 -19.11 14.28 -22.02
C THR A 461 -17.62 14.17 -21.70
N GLU A 462 -17.22 14.50 -20.48
CA GLU A 462 -15.84 14.35 -20.01
C GLU A 462 -15.41 12.88 -20.04
N LEU A 463 -16.22 11.96 -19.49
CA LEU A 463 -15.91 10.53 -19.47
C LEU A 463 -15.86 9.88 -20.86
N ILE A 464 -16.77 10.26 -21.77
CA ILE A 464 -16.74 9.76 -23.16
C ILE A 464 -15.50 10.30 -23.91
N GLY A 465 -15.07 11.52 -23.58
CA GLY A 465 -13.88 12.14 -24.17
C GLY A 465 -12.56 11.47 -23.79
N LEU A 466 -12.51 10.68 -22.71
CA LEU A 466 -11.28 10.04 -22.21
C LEU A 466 -10.85 8.78 -23.00
N GLY A 467 -11.68 8.26 -23.91
CA GLY A 467 -11.32 7.10 -24.74
C GLY A 467 -11.58 5.75 -24.06
N GLU A 468 -10.58 4.88 -23.96
CA GLU A 468 -10.72 3.55 -23.34
C GLU A 468 -11.07 3.67 -21.85
N ALA A 469 -12.32 3.37 -21.51
CA ALA A 469 -12.81 3.45 -20.14
C ALA A 469 -12.43 2.21 -19.32
N ASP A 470 -11.90 2.40 -18.12
CA ASP A 470 -11.72 1.31 -17.16
C ASP A 470 -13.07 0.84 -16.55
N ALA A 471 -13.06 -0.25 -15.78
CA ALA A 471 -14.27 -0.83 -15.22
C ALA A 471 -15.02 0.13 -14.27
N ASP A 472 -14.30 0.97 -13.52
CA ASP A 472 -14.88 1.93 -12.60
C ASP A 472 -15.49 3.12 -13.36
N GLN A 473 -14.83 3.57 -14.44
CA GLN A 473 -15.35 4.58 -15.36
C GLN A 473 -16.60 4.08 -16.10
N VAL A 474 -16.63 2.81 -16.54
CA VAL A 474 -17.84 2.21 -17.14
C VAL A 474 -18.98 2.16 -16.15
N ARG A 475 -18.70 1.83 -14.89
CA ARG A 475 -19.71 1.86 -13.82
C ARG A 475 -20.21 3.29 -13.58
N LEU A 476 -19.30 4.25 -13.47
CA LEU A 476 -19.63 5.66 -13.28
C LEU A 476 -20.44 6.23 -14.45
N LEU A 477 -20.09 5.88 -15.69
CA LEU A 477 -20.84 6.23 -16.91
C LEU A 477 -22.28 5.71 -16.83
N ARG A 478 -22.46 4.44 -16.43
CA ARG A 478 -23.78 3.82 -16.28
C ARG A 478 -24.61 4.51 -15.20
N ASP A 479 -24.02 4.71 -14.03
CA ASP A 479 -24.70 5.29 -12.87
C ASP A 479 -25.08 6.76 -13.15
N THR A 480 -24.19 7.53 -13.79
CA THR A 480 -24.45 8.92 -14.21
C THR A 480 -25.52 9.00 -15.31
N GLY A 481 -25.50 8.06 -16.27
CA GLY A 481 -26.51 7.97 -17.31
C GLY A 481 -27.90 7.68 -16.77
N ALA A 482 -28.02 6.74 -15.82
CA ALA A 482 -29.27 6.43 -15.13
C ALA A 482 -29.78 7.63 -14.34
N LEU A 483 -28.90 8.30 -13.59
CA LEU A 483 -29.25 9.49 -12.82
C LEU A 483 -29.76 10.62 -13.72
N ARG A 484 -29.11 10.87 -14.86
CA ARG A 484 -29.56 11.86 -15.83
C ARG A 484 -30.96 11.55 -16.37
N ALA A 485 -31.24 10.30 -16.70
CA ALA A 485 -32.56 9.89 -17.19
C ALA A 485 -33.65 10.17 -16.15
N GLN A 486 -33.38 9.84 -14.88
CA GLN A 486 -34.28 10.11 -13.76
C GLN A 486 -34.54 11.60 -13.57
N VAL A 487 -33.49 12.43 -13.59
CA VAL A 487 -33.61 13.90 -13.47
C VAL A 487 -34.48 14.47 -14.59
N ARG A 488 -34.26 14.03 -15.84
CA ARG A 488 -35.00 14.51 -17.01
C ARG A 488 -36.48 14.12 -16.96
N GLU A 489 -36.79 12.92 -16.48
CA GLU A 489 -38.17 12.46 -16.26
C GLU A 489 -38.88 13.38 -15.26
N ARG A 490 -38.27 13.65 -14.09
CA ARG A 490 -38.81 14.55 -13.07
C ARG A 490 -39.02 15.97 -13.58
N LEU A 491 -38.04 16.51 -14.30
CA LEU A 491 -38.11 17.84 -14.88
C LEU A 491 -39.26 17.95 -15.90
N THR A 492 -39.40 16.95 -16.78
CA THR A 492 -40.48 16.94 -17.79
C THR A 492 -41.86 16.82 -17.12
N ALA A 493 -41.96 16.05 -16.03
CA ALA A 493 -43.21 15.89 -15.28
C ALA A 493 -43.65 17.18 -14.59
N LEU A 494 -42.72 18.01 -14.09
CA LEU A 494 -43.03 19.30 -13.46
C LEU A 494 -43.37 20.42 -14.46
N GLN A 495 -42.91 20.31 -15.71
CA GLN A 495 -43.18 21.29 -16.76
C GLN A 495 -44.56 21.10 -17.43
N ARG A 496 -45.14 19.91 -17.29
CA ARG A 496 -46.50 19.60 -17.73
C ARG A 496 -47.49 19.97 -16.64
#